data_AF-A0A2N2EAV0-F1
#
_entry.id   AF-A0A2N2EAV0-F1
#
_cell.length_a   1.000
_cell.length_b   1.000
_cell.length_c   1.000
_cell.angle_alpha   90.00
_cell.angle_beta   90.00
_cell.angle_gamma   90.00
#
_symmetry.space_group_name_H-M   'P 1'
#
loop_
_entity.id
_entity.type
_entity.pdbx_description
1 polymer ?
#
loop_
_entity_poly.entity_id
_entity_poly.type
_entity_poly.pdbx_seq_one_letter_code
_entity_poly.pdbx_strand_id
1 'polypeptide(L)'
;MDIEKFVDGYEYDFENSIIIHSIEIDFIAQIGRTRKGTIYISEIYFETYVVDLCFFGSAFDAVEWNQVGIKKDEYIYFIGLLKELYEIFDFRVGGIALEDDIKVLYASEQPWPNIDYQIVNLKCTELDKKLSEFVALIWNEKIEQLDTEVKAMHVHQKIKNDGIMFTNDWQETF
;
A
#
# COMPACT_ATOMS: atom_id res chain seq x y z
N MET A 1 -3.75 -0.28 22.67
CA MET A 1 -4.04 -0.58 21.26
C MET A 1 -5.42 -1.20 21.31
N ASP A 2 -6.42 -0.40 20.99
CA ASP A 2 -7.82 -0.76 21.11
C ASP A 2 -8.33 -1.02 19.70
N ILE A 3 -9.02 -2.14 19.49
CA ILE A 3 -9.58 -2.52 18.18
C ILE A 3 -10.95 -1.85 18.07
N GLU A 4 -11.12 -0.93 17.13
CA GLU A 4 -12.27 -0.02 17.14
C GLU A 4 -13.49 -0.53 16.35
N LYS A 5 -13.29 -1.33 15.29
CA LYS A 5 -14.40 -1.85 14.46
C LYS A 5 -14.12 -3.26 13.95
N PHE A 6 -15.18 -4.08 13.94
CA PHE A 6 -15.21 -5.43 13.35
C PHE A 6 -16.36 -5.47 12.32
N VAL A 7 -16.10 -6.06 11.14
CA VAL A 7 -17.15 -6.41 10.18
C VAL A 7 -17.25 -7.94 10.14
N ASP A 8 -18.40 -8.45 10.54
CA ASP A 8 -18.71 -9.88 10.60
C ASP A 8 -19.34 -10.32 9.28
N GLY A 9 -18.52 -10.90 8.41
CA GLY A 9 -18.97 -11.65 7.24
C GLY A 9 -19.48 -10.88 6.00
N TYR A 10 -19.29 -11.46 4.81
CA TYR A 10 -20.12 -11.17 3.61
C TYR A 10 -20.98 -12.39 3.26
N GLU A 11 -22.10 -12.20 2.55
CA GLU A 11 -23.07 -13.28 2.18
C GLU A 11 -22.45 -14.45 1.39
N TYR A 12 -21.22 -14.30 0.87
CA TYR A 12 -20.52 -15.29 0.07
C TYR A 12 -19.31 -15.93 0.78
N ASP A 13 -19.20 -15.74 2.10
CA ASP A 13 -18.12 -16.34 2.87
C ASP A 13 -18.21 -17.86 2.87
N PHE A 14 -17.06 -18.51 2.67
CA PHE A 14 -16.92 -19.96 2.78
C PHE A 14 -17.44 -20.42 4.15
N GLU A 15 -18.37 -21.39 4.14
CA GLU A 15 -19.02 -21.88 5.35
C GLU A 15 -17.98 -22.25 6.44
N ASN A 16 -18.01 -21.51 7.57
CA ASN A 16 -17.38 -21.79 8.88
C ASN A 16 -16.06 -21.10 9.29
N SER A 17 -15.71 -19.91 8.80
CA SER A 17 -14.63 -19.10 9.40
C SER A 17 -15.13 -17.81 10.03
N ILE A 18 -14.65 -17.48 11.24
CA ILE A 18 -14.65 -16.10 11.73
C ILE A 18 -13.65 -15.35 10.84
N ILE A 19 -14.12 -14.77 9.74
CA ILE A 19 -13.28 -14.02 8.82
C ILE A 19 -13.17 -12.60 9.37
N ILE A 20 -11.97 -12.22 9.79
CA ILE A 20 -11.67 -10.82 10.08
C ILE A 20 -11.54 -10.13 8.72
N HIS A 21 -12.65 -9.57 8.22
CA HIS A 21 -12.66 -8.87 6.93
C HIS A 21 -11.81 -7.61 6.95
N SER A 22 -11.86 -6.88 8.07
CA SER A 22 -10.92 -5.79 8.32
C SER A 22 -10.69 -5.49 9.80
N ILE A 23 -9.51 -4.97 10.11
CA ILE A 23 -9.15 -4.38 11.40
C ILE A 23 -8.76 -2.93 11.18
N GLU A 24 -9.33 -2.03 11.97
CA GLU A 24 -8.98 -0.60 12.02
C GLU A 24 -8.26 -0.31 13.34
N ILE A 25 -7.06 0.25 13.27
CA ILE A 25 -6.23 0.59 14.44
C ILE A 25 -5.68 2.00 14.30
N ASP A 26 -6.09 2.89 15.19
CA ASP A 26 -5.52 4.24 15.28
C ASP A 26 -4.12 4.23 15.90
N PHE A 27 -3.23 5.04 15.35
CA PHE A 27 -1.87 5.18 15.84
C PHE A 27 -1.32 6.60 15.70
N ILE A 28 -0.26 6.86 16.46
CA ILE A 28 0.56 8.08 16.36
C ILE A 28 1.98 7.64 16.04
N ALA A 29 2.56 8.20 14.98
CA ALA A 29 3.92 7.92 14.55
C ALA A 29 4.73 9.21 14.37
N GLN A 30 6.05 9.11 14.57
CA GLN A 30 6.98 10.18 14.27
C GLN A 30 7.59 9.94 12.88
N ILE A 31 7.04 10.58 11.85
CA ILE A 31 7.49 10.47 10.45
C ILE A 31 7.76 11.88 9.93
N GLY A 32 9.00 12.34 10.11
CA GLY A 32 9.39 13.75 9.97
C GLY A 32 8.80 14.62 11.09
N ARG A 33 7.46 14.69 11.14
CA ARG A 33 6.64 15.31 12.19
C ARG A 33 5.79 14.25 12.90
N THR A 34 5.18 14.61 14.03
CA THR A 34 4.21 13.74 14.70
C THR A 34 2.92 13.69 13.88
N ARG A 35 2.50 12.49 13.49
CA ARG A 35 1.34 12.25 12.64
C ARG A 35 0.40 11.26 13.28
N LYS A 36 -0.89 11.51 13.14
CA LYS A 36 -1.93 10.52 13.41
C LYS A 36 -2.20 9.75 12.12
N GLY A 37 -2.45 8.47 12.26
CA GLY A 37 -2.86 7.63 11.15
C GLY A 37 -3.74 6.50 11.63
N THR A 38 -4.26 5.75 10.68
CA THR A 38 -5.10 4.59 10.90
C THR A 38 -4.54 3.44 10.08
N ILE A 39 -4.35 2.28 10.70
CA ILE A 39 -3.98 1.05 10.02
C ILE A 39 -5.27 0.33 9.63
N TYR A 40 -5.43 0.01 8.36
CA TYR A 40 -6.44 -0.92 7.88
C TYR A 40 -5.77 -2.21 7.47
N ILE A 41 -6.15 -3.31 8.10
CA ILE A 41 -5.74 -4.66 7.69
C ILE A 41 -6.96 -5.31 7.10
N SER A 42 -6.95 -5.71 5.83
CA SER A 42 -8.10 -6.34 5.18
C SER A 42 -7.70 -7.63 4.48
N GLU A 43 -8.53 -8.68 4.60
CA GLU A 43 -8.39 -9.91 3.81
C GLU A 43 -9.10 -9.71 2.47
N ILE A 44 -8.33 -9.62 1.38
CA ILE A 44 -8.89 -9.37 0.03
C ILE A 44 -9.14 -10.66 -0.75
N TYR A 45 -8.54 -11.76 -0.31
CA TYR A 45 -8.79 -13.14 -0.72
C TYR A 45 -8.19 -14.08 0.33
N PHE A 46 -8.54 -15.37 0.32
CA PHE A 46 -8.00 -16.40 1.22
C PHE A 46 -6.47 -16.31 1.35
N GLU A 47 -5.99 -16.02 2.56
CA GLU A 47 -4.56 -15.83 2.92
C GLU A 47 -3.85 -14.64 2.22
N THR A 48 -4.61 -13.75 1.55
CA THR A 48 -4.11 -12.52 0.94
C THR A 48 -4.60 -11.31 1.75
N TYR A 49 -3.67 -10.66 2.44
CA TYR A 49 -3.94 -9.47 3.24
C TYR A 49 -3.36 -8.22 2.61
N VAL A 50 -4.09 -7.12 2.72
CA VAL A 50 -3.60 -5.76 2.46
C VAL A 50 -3.53 -5.02 3.78
N VAL A 51 -2.44 -4.28 3.97
CA VAL A 51 -2.21 -3.46 5.17
C VAL A 51 -1.96 -2.03 4.72
N ASP A 52 -2.94 -1.17 4.90
CA ASP A 52 -2.89 0.24 4.54
C ASP A 52 -2.57 1.07 5.78
N LEU A 53 -1.52 1.88 5.71
CA LEU A 53 -1.21 2.90 6.73
C LEU A 53 -1.69 4.25 6.21
N CYS A 54 -2.90 4.63 6.62
CA CYS A 54 -3.54 5.86 6.16
C CYS A 54 -3.11 7.06 7.01
N PHE A 55 -2.64 8.12 6.33
CA PHE A 55 -2.31 9.41 6.92
C PHE A 55 -3.13 10.53 6.27
N PHE A 56 -3.17 11.70 6.91
CA PHE A 56 -3.79 12.87 6.31
C PHE A 56 -3.02 13.34 5.06
N GLY A 57 -3.66 13.25 3.89
CA GLY A 57 -3.01 13.44 2.58
C GLY A 57 -2.91 14.88 2.06
N SER A 58 -3.36 15.89 2.80
CA SER A 58 -3.27 17.28 2.35
C SER A 58 -1.85 17.82 2.45
N ALA A 59 -1.45 18.75 1.56
CA ALA A 59 -0.21 19.51 1.73
C ALA A 59 -0.28 20.54 2.87
N PHE A 60 -1.50 20.90 3.30
CA PHE A 60 -1.76 21.88 4.34
C PHE A 60 -2.10 21.21 5.66
N ASP A 61 -1.72 21.83 6.77
CA ASP A 61 -2.10 21.36 8.10
C ASP A 61 -3.60 21.66 8.34
N ALA A 62 -4.33 20.71 8.93
CA ALA A 62 -5.72 20.88 9.37
C ALA A 62 -5.74 20.97 10.89
N VAL A 63 -5.57 22.20 11.39
CA VAL A 63 -5.40 22.51 12.82
C VAL A 63 -6.64 22.11 13.62
N GLU A 64 -7.82 22.25 13.04
CA GLU A 64 -9.11 21.86 13.60
C GLU A 64 -9.23 20.37 13.91
N TRP A 65 -8.47 19.51 13.21
CA TRP A 65 -8.43 18.06 13.41
C TRP A 65 -7.14 17.60 14.08
N ASN A 66 -6.24 18.54 14.40
CA ASN A 66 -4.88 18.27 14.86
C ASN A 66 -4.19 17.27 13.93
N GLN A 67 -4.31 17.52 12.62
CA GLN A 67 -3.72 16.74 11.55
C GLN A 67 -2.67 17.60 10.82
N VAL A 68 -1.56 16.97 10.49
CA VAL A 68 -0.41 17.62 9.88
C VAL A 68 -0.34 17.20 8.43
N GLY A 69 -0.25 18.18 7.53
CA GLY A 69 -0.16 17.92 6.09
C GLY A 69 1.16 17.26 5.69
N ILE A 70 1.27 16.77 4.47
CA ILE A 70 2.48 16.16 3.91
C ILE A 70 3.04 17.11 2.86
N LYS A 71 4.18 17.75 3.19
CA LYS A 71 4.89 18.59 2.22
C LYS A 71 5.72 17.74 1.28
N LYS A 72 6.03 18.28 0.10
CA LYS A 72 6.79 17.58 -0.93
C LYS A 72 8.16 17.07 -0.45
N ASP A 73 8.85 17.86 0.37
CA ASP A 73 10.13 17.50 0.97
C ASP A 73 10.02 16.42 2.06
N GLU A 74 8.81 16.13 2.54
CA GLU A 74 8.57 15.12 3.56
C GLU A 74 8.29 13.73 2.99
N TYR A 75 8.01 13.58 1.70
CA TYR A 75 7.80 12.27 1.06
C TYR A 75 8.98 11.31 1.27
N ILE A 76 10.19 11.84 1.39
CA ILE A 76 11.38 11.04 1.67
C ILE A 76 11.30 10.26 2.99
N TYR A 77 10.60 10.80 4.00
CA TYR A 77 10.39 10.10 5.27
C TYR A 77 9.42 8.92 5.12
N PHE A 78 8.39 9.06 4.27
CA PHE A 78 7.46 7.98 3.96
C PHE A 78 8.12 6.89 3.11
N ILE A 79 8.94 7.28 2.13
CA ILE A 79 9.75 6.33 1.34
C ILE A 79 10.71 5.56 2.27
N GLY A 80 11.30 6.25 3.25
CA GLY A 80 12.11 5.62 4.30
C GLY A 80 11.32 4.57 5.08
N LEU A 81 10.13 4.93 5.57
CA LEU A 81 9.23 4.01 6.27
C LEU A 81 8.86 2.79 5.41
N LEU A 82 8.49 3.00 4.14
CA LEU A 82 8.14 1.90 3.23
C LEU A 82 9.31 0.92 3.05
N LYS A 83 10.54 1.41 2.91
CA LYS A 83 11.74 0.58 2.86
C LYS A 83 11.95 -0.21 4.15
N GLU A 84 11.80 0.43 5.30
CA GLU A 84 11.94 -0.24 6.61
C GLU A 84 10.90 -1.34 6.80
N LEU A 85 9.64 -1.07 6.44
CA LEU A 85 8.56 -2.06 6.47
C LEU A 85 8.89 -3.25 5.55
N TYR A 86 9.41 -2.99 4.36
CA TYR A 86 9.82 -4.04 3.44
C TYR A 86 10.97 -4.89 4.00
N GLU A 87 11.97 -4.26 4.64
CA GLU A 87 13.08 -5.00 5.25
C GLU A 87 12.61 -5.91 6.41
N ILE A 88 11.59 -5.50 7.16
CA ILE A 88 11.05 -6.24 8.30
C ILE A 88 10.09 -7.35 7.87
N PHE A 89 9.18 -7.06 6.95
CA PHE A 89 8.07 -7.96 6.61
C PHE A 89 8.28 -8.75 5.31
N ASP A 90 9.24 -8.36 4.47
CA ASP A 90 9.50 -8.95 3.14
C ASP A 90 8.22 -9.13 2.32
N PHE A 91 7.36 -8.09 2.33
CA PHE A 91 6.06 -8.14 1.66
C PHE A 91 6.19 -8.31 0.14
N ARG A 92 5.09 -8.71 -0.51
CA ARG A 92 5.08 -9.00 -1.94
C ARG A 92 5.18 -7.75 -2.82
N VAL A 93 4.33 -6.80 -2.48
CA VAL A 93 4.25 -5.49 -3.10
C VAL A 93 3.81 -4.49 -2.04
N GLY A 94 4.29 -3.27 -2.15
CA GLY A 94 3.95 -2.17 -1.25
C GLY A 94 4.11 -0.85 -1.96
N GLY A 95 3.30 0.14 -1.62
CA GLY A 95 3.35 1.42 -2.30
C GLY A 95 2.92 2.56 -1.40
N ILE A 96 3.21 3.77 -1.85
CA ILE A 96 2.69 5.02 -1.31
C ILE A 96 1.87 5.64 -2.44
N ALA A 97 0.58 5.77 -2.25
CA ALA A 97 -0.34 6.42 -3.19
C ALA A 97 -1.25 7.40 -2.44
N LEU A 98 -1.86 8.33 -3.18
CA LEU A 98 -2.89 9.21 -2.64
C LEU A 98 -4.25 8.67 -3.04
N GLU A 99 -5.12 8.46 -2.06
CA GLU A 99 -6.49 7.95 -2.25
C GLU A 99 -6.59 6.57 -2.93
N ASP A 100 -5.47 5.85 -3.00
CA ASP A 100 -5.38 4.52 -3.61
C ASP A 100 -4.41 3.61 -2.85
N ASP A 101 -4.38 2.33 -3.22
CA ASP A 101 -3.50 1.32 -2.60
C ASP A 101 -3.08 0.22 -3.57
N ILE A 102 -2.38 -0.80 -3.08
CA ILE A 102 -1.78 -1.85 -3.93
C ILE A 102 -2.81 -2.72 -4.65
N LYS A 103 -4.10 -2.66 -4.30
CA LYS A 103 -5.17 -3.44 -4.95
C LYS A 103 -5.31 -3.10 -6.44
N VAL A 104 -4.96 -1.89 -6.88
CA VAL A 104 -5.03 -1.50 -8.31
C VAL A 104 -4.14 -2.33 -9.22
N LEU A 105 -3.16 -3.03 -8.66
CA LEU A 105 -2.24 -3.88 -9.40
C LEU A 105 -2.85 -5.23 -9.80
N TYR A 106 -4.04 -5.58 -9.29
CA TYR A 106 -4.70 -6.85 -9.59
C TYR A 106 -5.57 -6.82 -10.87
N ALA A 107 -5.66 -5.68 -11.58
CA ALA A 107 -6.50 -5.50 -12.78
C ALA A 107 -7.93 -6.08 -12.68
N SER A 108 -8.52 -5.99 -11.49
CA SER A 108 -9.88 -6.43 -11.23
C SER A 108 -10.74 -5.25 -10.77
N GLU A 109 -11.97 -5.23 -11.27
CA GLU A 109 -13.02 -4.31 -10.85
C GLU A 109 -14.01 -5.00 -9.89
N GLN A 110 -13.77 -6.26 -9.52
CA GLN A 110 -14.65 -6.99 -8.63
C GLN A 110 -14.56 -6.46 -7.19
N PRO A 111 -15.67 -6.43 -6.43
CA PRO A 111 -15.59 -6.14 -5.00
C PRO A 111 -14.81 -7.25 -4.28
N TRP A 112 -13.99 -6.89 -3.29
CA TRP A 112 -13.33 -7.85 -2.41
C TRP A 112 -14.27 -8.33 -1.28
N PRO A 113 -14.06 -9.54 -0.73
CA PRO A 113 -13.05 -10.52 -1.14
C PRO A 113 -13.41 -11.24 -2.45
N ASN A 114 -12.43 -11.45 -3.36
CA ASN A 114 -12.65 -12.08 -4.67
C ASN A 114 -11.43 -12.88 -5.15
N ILE A 115 -11.66 -13.95 -5.91
CA ILE A 115 -10.61 -14.79 -6.51
C ILE A 115 -9.63 -14.02 -7.39
N ASP A 116 -10.07 -12.92 -7.99
CA ASP A 116 -9.21 -12.07 -8.80
C ASP A 116 -8.05 -11.48 -7.98
N TYR A 117 -8.23 -11.31 -6.66
CA TYR A 117 -7.21 -10.82 -5.73
C TYR A 117 -6.26 -11.91 -5.21
N GLN A 118 -6.25 -13.10 -5.83
CA GLN A 118 -5.21 -14.10 -5.57
C GLN A 118 -3.83 -13.58 -5.97
N ILE A 119 -2.82 -13.88 -5.14
CA ILE A 119 -1.42 -13.47 -5.38
C ILE A 119 -0.92 -13.86 -6.78
N VAL A 120 -1.34 -15.01 -7.33
CA VAL A 120 -0.92 -15.47 -8.67
C VAL A 120 -1.44 -14.58 -9.81
N ASN A 121 -2.42 -13.72 -9.53
CA ASN A 121 -2.97 -12.76 -10.47
C ASN A 121 -2.30 -11.39 -10.38
N LEU A 122 -1.46 -11.15 -9.36
CA LEU A 122 -0.63 -9.95 -9.29
C LEU A 122 0.44 -10.04 -10.38
N LYS A 123 0.35 -9.18 -11.39
CA LYS A 123 1.18 -9.26 -12.61
C LYS A 123 1.98 -7.99 -12.85
N CYS A 124 3.24 -8.16 -13.25
CA CYS A 124 4.10 -7.06 -13.70
C CYS A 124 3.49 -6.23 -14.85
N THR A 125 2.61 -6.80 -15.67
CA THR A 125 1.99 -6.11 -16.82
C THR A 125 1.10 -4.94 -16.42
N GLU A 126 0.51 -4.98 -15.22
CA GLU A 126 -0.32 -3.89 -14.71
C GLU A 126 0.52 -2.81 -14.04
N LEU A 127 1.73 -3.16 -13.60
CA LEU A 127 2.63 -2.23 -12.95
C LEU A 127 2.97 -1.04 -13.84
N ASP A 128 3.25 -1.27 -15.13
CA ASP A 128 3.59 -0.19 -16.08
C ASP A 128 2.48 0.87 -16.18
N LYS A 129 1.22 0.41 -16.24
CA LYS A 129 0.05 1.29 -16.38
C LYS A 129 -0.25 2.07 -15.10
N LYS A 130 0.07 1.46 -13.96
CA LYS A 130 -0.34 1.93 -12.63
C LYS A 130 0.76 2.64 -11.87
N LEU A 131 2.00 2.57 -12.34
CA LEU A 131 3.15 3.11 -11.61
C LEU A 131 2.98 4.59 -11.29
N SER A 132 2.41 5.38 -12.21
CA SER A 132 2.19 6.82 -12.03
C SER A 132 1.22 7.18 -10.89
N GLU A 133 0.39 6.23 -10.44
CA GLU A 133 -0.53 6.42 -9.31
C GLU A 133 0.23 6.40 -7.97
N PHE A 134 1.47 5.90 -7.97
CA PHE A 134 2.31 5.79 -6.78
C PHE A 134 3.37 6.89 -6.71
N VAL A 135 3.62 7.40 -5.51
CA VAL A 135 4.81 8.19 -5.17
C VAL A 135 6.04 7.29 -5.17
N ALA A 136 5.91 6.13 -4.55
CA ALA A 136 6.91 5.07 -4.59
C ALA A 136 6.23 3.72 -4.51
N LEU A 137 6.85 2.71 -5.12
CA LEU A 137 6.37 1.33 -5.11
C LEU A 137 7.56 0.39 -4.97
N ILE A 138 7.43 -0.62 -4.11
CA ILE A 138 8.38 -1.72 -3.97
C ILE A 138 7.74 -2.99 -4.53
N TRP A 139 8.46 -3.64 -5.44
CA TRP A 139 8.12 -4.93 -6.02
C TRP A 139 9.13 -5.99 -5.59
N ASN A 140 8.68 -7.13 -5.07
CA ASN A 140 9.55 -8.23 -4.68
C ASN A 140 9.76 -9.22 -5.84
N GLU A 141 10.97 -9.27 -6.41
CA GLU A 141 11.25 -10.11 -7.57
C GLU A 141 11.30 -11.62 -7.26
N LYS A 142 11.20 -12.03 -5.98
CA LYS A 142 11.06 -13.46 -5.63
C LYS A 142 9.74 -14.06 -6.11
N ILE A 143 8.74 -13.22 -6.39
CA ILE A 143 7.36 -13.66 -6.68
C ILE A 143 7.14 -13.72 -8.18
N GLU A 144 7.48 -12.64 -8.86
CA GLU A 144 7.51 -12.57 -10.31
C GLU A 144 8.63 -11.61 -10.70
N GLN A 145 9.47 -12.04 -11.64
CA GLN A 145 10.52 -11.17 -12.15
C GLN A 145 9.90 -10.07 -12.99
N LEU A 146 10.37 -8.85 -12.80
CA LEU A 146 9.93 -7.73 -13.62
C LEU A 146 10.40 -7.91 -15.06
N ASP A 147 9.50 -7.66 -15.99
CA ASP A 147 9.81 -7.63 -17.41
C ASP A 147 10.94 -6.64 -17.70
N THR A 148 11.83 -7.01 -18.63
CA THR A 148 12.98 -6.18 -18.99
C THR A 148 12.54 -4.81 -19.51
N GLU A 149 11.39 -4.75 -20.19
CA GLU A 149 10.80 -3.50 -20.69
C GLU A 149 10.38 -2.57 -19.55
N VAL A 150 9.68 -3.09 -18.53
CA VAL A 150 9.28 -2.31 -17.34
C VAL A 150 10.50 -1.72 -16.63
N LYS A 151 11.57 -2.51 -16.45
CA LYS A 151 12.82 -2.02 -15.85
C LYS A 151 13.50 -0.94 -16.69
N ALA A 152 13.41 -1.03 -18.01
CA ALA A 152 14.05 -0.08 -18.92
C ALA A 152 13.30 1.26 -19.01
N MET A 153 11.98 1.24 -18.81
CA MET A 153 11.12 2.43 -18.92
C MET A 153 11.10 3.28 -17.64
N HIS A 154 11.32 2.67 -16.47
CA HIS A 154 11.13 3.34 -15.19
C HIS A 154 12.41 3.47 -14.38
N VAL A 155 12.60 4.63 -13.77
CA VAL A 155 13.68 4.86 -12.81
C VAL A 155 13.44 3.97 -11.59
N HIS A 156 14.43 3.13 -11.29
CA HIS A 156 14.32 2.17 -10.21
C HIS A 156 15.65 1.98 -9.47
N GLN A 157 15.53 1.51 -8.24
CA GLN A 157 16.64 1.16 -7.37
C GLN A 157 16.45 -0.26 -6.84
N LYS A 158 17.50 -1.08 -6.93
CA LYS A 158 17.56 -2.33 -6.17
C LYS A 158 17.67 -2.02 -4.67
N ILE A 159 16.81 -2.63 -3.87
CA ILE A 159 16.86 -2.60 -2.41
C ILE A 159 17.17 -4.00 -1.87
N LYS A 160 17.20 -4.18 -0.54
CA LYS A 160 17.49 -5.50 0.07
C LYS A 160 16.41 -6.53 -0.30
N ASN A 161 16.61 -7.80 0.06
CA ASN A 161 15.60 -8.86 -0.05
C ASN A 161 14.97 -9.08 -1.45
N ASP A 162 15.72 -8.79 -2.52
CA ASP A 162 15.26 -8.88 -3.93
C ASP A 162 14.15 -7.87 -4.31
N GLY A 163 14.04 -6.79 -3.54
CA GLY A 163 13.12 -5.70 -3.85
C GLY A 163 13.65 -4.77 -4.93
N ILE A 164 12.74 -4.32 -5.79
CA ILE A 164 12.95 -3.22 -6.73
C ILE A 164 12.02 -2.09 -6.33
N MET A 165 12.60 -0.93 -6.03
CA MET A 165 11.84 0.27 -5.72
C MET A 165 11.78 1.18 -6.94
N PHE A 166 10.57 1.57 -7.31
CA PHE A 166 10.27 2.63 -8.25
C PHE A 166 9.91 3.89 -7.48
N THR A 167 10.35 5.04 -7.99
CA THR A 167 10.02 6.34 -7.42
C THR A 167 9.67 7.29 -8.54
N ASN A 168 8.55 7.97 -8.42
CA ASN A 168 8.15 8.99 -9.36
C ASN A 168 8.49 10.37 -8.81
N ASP A 169 9.06 11.23 -9.67
CA ASP A 169 9.19 12.65 -9.38
C ASP A 169 7.81 13.27 -9.40
N TRP A 170 7.11 13.25 -8.27
CA TRP A 170 5.81 13.89 -8.13
C TRP A 170 5.98 15.42 -8.30
N GLN A 171 5.69 15.89 -9.51
CA GLN A 171 5.59 17.30 -9.85
C GLN A 171 4.11 17.71 -9.78
N GLU A 172 3.75 18.32 -8.66
CA GLU A 172 2.64 19.28 -8.49
C GLU A 172 1.32 18.92 -9.21
N THR A 173 0.40 18.26 -8.51
CA THR A 173 -1.00 18.28 -8.93
C THR A 173 -1.99 18.22 -7.78
N PHE A 174 -1.72 18.87 -6.63
CA PHE A 174 -2.74 19.15 -5.61
C PHE A 174 -2.42 20.46 -4.88
#